data_AF-A0A9R1WNC6-F1
#
_entry.id   AF-A0A9R1WNC6-F1
#
_cell.length_a   1.000
_cell.length_b   1.000
_cell.length_c   1.000
_cell.angle_alpha   90.00
_cell.angle_beta   90.00
_cell.angle_gamma   90.00
#
_symmetry.space_group_name_H-M   'P 1'
#
loop_
_entity.id
_entity.type
_entity.pdbx_description
1 polymer ?
#
loop_
_entity_poly.entity_id
_entity_poly.type
_entity_poly.pdbx_seq_one_letter_code
_entity_poly.pdbx_strand_id
1 'polypeptide(L)'
;MEKHIPDCPYPGCFFCVMKEGNPNKRRASIMKFFRELPSQDDDGQVLPISGLWNTAMAHPNDPEFIELGIFECMSALIWKGLKNRRWLSHDQNIYIPYYAAHIIGSYTMNMEDFAETAVNAGVIPPLVELLRGRLTWVEQRVAVRALGHLATYASTFPAVSSHGEILELCIQLAMSSLEIVYSHFYQYADRRLSYHCDLLTRGMGGVEMESRKAEEWASQLQCWSLQLINCFAFKPEFLSTICKPEFLVKLPGMWGGLVNENSPAGIGLLRTICHHKFGRGPVSSCPGVIESLCNIARSSDDWQYMAIDCLLWLLQDPNTFHKVIEKAAPAVLDLAEIQTLGDHKKLGDSILNVLQESINSTGNRNSISNRTQEDIESLLDSRERFKWEKSMPKEDLHIKQAAALVVKLEGNSLFSSGNIQAAALKYSEALSLCPVRSKKERVVLYSNRAQCYLLLQQPLTAISDATRALCLHNPVNRHAKSLWRRAQAYDMIGLAKESLLDAILFINECSNSMDPDLNCRQNKVPDYAERLVKKQMKAAWLFREAAVKHGGIDCEEGGGGGGGGGDGYGSDDSEWETASESDVGDGGRKEIGSNE
;
A
#
# COMPACT_ATOMS: atom_id res chain seq x y z
N MET A 1 -14.21 -56.46 15.31
CA MET A 1 -12.75 -56.35 15.26
C MET A 1 -12.40 -54.88 15.46
N GLU A 2 -12.27 -54.48 16.73
CA GLU A 2 -11.63 -53.20 17.07
C GLU A 2 -10.20 -53.27 16.56
N LYS A 3 -9.83 -52.38 15.64
CA LYS A 3 -8.45 -52.25 15.20
C LYS A 3 -7.65 -51.74 16.40
N HIS A 4 -6.82 -52.61 16.98
CA HIS A 4 -5.76 -52.21 17.88
C HIS A 4 -4.91 -51.14 17.16
N ILE A 5 -5.08 -49.89 17.56
CA ILE A 5 -4.16 -48.82 17.19
C ILE A 5 -2.86 -49.16 17.92
N PRO A 6 -1.70 -49.26 17.25
CA PRO A 6 -0.45 -49.53 17.94
C PRO A 6 -0.23 -48.46 19.00
N ASP A 7 0.06 -48.89 20.24
CA ASP A 7 0.41 -48.00 21.33
C ASP A 7 1.54 -47.08 20.87
N CYS A 8 1.40 -45.78 21.13
CA CYS A 8 2.40 -44.79 20.75
C CYS A 8 3.76 -45.21 21.34
N PRO A 9 4.83 -45.29 20.53
CA PRO A 9 6.15 -45.72 21.00
C PRO A 9 6.79 -44.77 22.02
N TYR A 10 6.17 -43.60 22.25
CA TYR A 10 6.61 -42.59 23.21
C TYR A 10 5.47 -42.30 24.23
N PRO A 11 5.35 -43.09 25.30
CA PRO A 11 4.42 -42.82 26.40
C PRO A 11 4.71 -41.44 27.00
N GLY A 12 3.71 -40.56 27.04
CA GLY A 12 3.86 -39.17 27.51
C GLY A 12 4.19 -38.14 26.43
N CYS A 13 4.25 -38.52 25.15
CA CYS A 13 4.38 -37.54 24.08
C CYS A 13 3.15 -36.61 24.01
N PHE A 14 3.34 -35.39 23.51
CA PHE A 14 2.29 -34.36 23.45
C PHE A 14 0.99 -34.86 22.79
N PHE A 15 1.05 -35.62 21.70
CA PHE A 15 -0.15 -36.13 21.03
C PHE A 15 -0.91 -37.16 21.86
N CYS A 16 -0.21 -37.96 22.67
CA CYS A 16 -0.86 -38.85 23.64
C CYS A 16 -1.49 -38.04 24.78
N VAL A 17 -0.78 -37.02 25.27
CA VAL A 17 -1.32 -36.09 26.27
C VAL A 17 -2.61 -35.43 25.78
N MET A 18 -2.63 -34.95 24.53
CA MET A 18 -3.82 -34.32 23.94
C MET A 18 -5.00 -35.29 23.75
N LYS A 19 -4.74 -36.60 23.63
CA LYS A 19 -5.77 -37.65 23.52
C LYS A 19 -6.33 -38.10 24.88
N GLU A 20 -5.79 -37.62 26.01
CA GLU A 20 -6.31 -37.93 27.33
C GLU A 20 -7.76 -37.42 27.47
N GLY A 21 -8.68 -38.36 27.69
CA GLY A 21 -10.12 -38.08 27.76
C GLY A 21 -10.55 -37.38 29.04
N ASN A 22 -9.76 -37.47 30.12
CA ASN A 22 -10.03 -36.75 31.36
C ASN A 22 -9.43 -35.33 31.34
N PRO A 23 -10.26 -34.27 31.35
CA PRO A 23 -9.77 -32.88 31.21
C PRO A 23 -8.77 -32.46 32.31
N ASN A 24 -8.98 -32.89 33.55
CA ASN A 24 -8.09 -32.52 34.66
C ASN A 24 -6.72 -33.19 34.53
N LYS A 25 -6.71 -34.48 34.17
CA LYS A 25 -5.45 -35.21 33.91
C LYS A 25 -4.72 -34.65 32.68
N ARG A 26 -5.47 -34.31 31.62
CA ARG A 26 -4.93 -33.69 30.42
C ARG A 26 -4.25 -32.35 30.75
N ARG A 27 -4.95 -31.43 31.42
CA ARG A 27 -4.40 -30.13 31.84
C ARG A 27 -3.15 -30.28 32.71
N ALA A 28 -3.18 -31.18 33.70
CA ALA A 28 -2.00 -31.46 34.53
C ALA A 28 -0.81 -31.99 33.71
N SER A 29 -1.08 -32.86 32.73
CA SER A 29 -0.06 -33.43 31.85
C SER A 29 0.52 -32.39 30.88
N ILE A 30 -0.30 -31.49 30.33
CA ILE A 30 0.15 -30.38 29.48
C ILE A 30 1.01 -29.41 30.27
N MET A 31 0.58 -29.03 31.48
CA MET A 31 1.37 -28.15 32.36
C MET A 31 2.74 -28.77 32.69
N LYS A 32 2.77 -30.07 32.96
CA LYS A 32 4.04 -30.81 33.16
C LYS A 32 4.90 -30.77 31.89
N PHE A 33 4.29 -31.06 30.74
CA PHE A 33 4.96 -31.04 29.44
C PHE A 33 5.60 -29.68 29.15
N PHE A 34 4.89 -28.56 29.34
CA PHE A 34 5.45 -27.22 29.10
C PHE A 34 6.63 -26.88 30.02
N ARG A 35 6.65 -27.39 31.25
CA ARG A 35 7.78 -27.18 32.18
C ARG A 35 9.02 -28.00 31.80
N GLU A 36 8.83 -29.21 31.28
CA GLU A 36 9.92 -30.15 31.00
C GLU A 36 10.48 -30.00 29.58
N LEU A 37 9.67 -29.59 28.61
CA LEU A 37 10.07 -29.51 27.19
C LEU A 37 11.37 -28.70 26.96
N PRO A 38 11.58 -27.52 27.59
CA PRO A 38 12.81 -26.76 27.36
C PRO A 38 14.08 -27.44 27.92
N SER A 39 13.98 -28.30 28.93
CA SER A 39 15.14 -28.97 29.54
C SER A 39 15.52 -30.28 28.86
N GLN A 40 14.65 -30.83 28.02
CA GLN A 40 14.87 -32.07 27.26
C GLN A 40 15.71 -31.82 26.00
N ASP A 41 16.48 -32.82 25.57
CA ASP A 41 17.25 -32.81 24.31
C ASP A 41 16.84 -33.99 23.38
N ASP A 42 15.59 -34.45 23.53
CA ASP A 42 15.06 -35.61 22.79
C ASP A 42 14.84 -35.30 21.30
N ASP A 43 14.91 -36.33 20.45
CA ASP A 43 14.58 -36.22 19.03
C ASP A 43 13.08 -35.92 18.82
N GLY A 44 12.74 -35.17 17.77
CA GLY A 44 11.35 -34.90 17.39
C GLY A 44 10.65 -33.81 18.21
N GLN A 45 11.39 -33.00 18.98
CA GLN A 45 10.85 -31.86 19.75
C GLN A 45 10.11 -30.83 18.88
N VAL A 46 10.43 -30.73 17.60
CA VAL A 46 9.74 -29.83 16.66
C VAL A 46 8.27 -30.20 16.45
N LEU A 47 7.92 -31.50 16.47
CA LEU A 47 6.58 -31.99 16.16
C LEU A 47 5.50 -31.48 17.12
N PRO A 48 5.66 -31.58 18.46
CA PRO A 48 4.68 -31.01 19.38
C PRO A 48 4.58 -29.49 19.25
N ILE A 49 5.69 -28.80 19.02
CA ILE A 49 5.72 -27.34 18.90
C ILE A 49 5.02 -26.88 17.61
N SER A 50 5.22 -27.58 16.49
CA SER A 50 4.47 -27.36 15.25
C SER A 50 2.97 -27.63 15.45
N GLY A 51 2.61 -28.66 16.21
CA GLY A 51 1.23 -28.92 16.64
C GLY A 51 0.62 -27.76 17.43
N LEU A 52 1.34 -27.26 18.45
CA LEU A 52 0.94 -26.09 19.24
C LEU A 52 0.78 -24.84 18.39
N TRP A 53 1.68 -24.63 17.42
CA TRP A 53 1.59 -23.51 16.47
C TRP A 53 0.33 -23.58 15.62
N ASN A 54 -0.01 -24.76 15.07
CA ASN A 54 -1.27 -24.93 14.33
C ASN A 54 -2.48 -24.63 15.21
N THR A 55 -2.49 -25.09 16.46
CA THR A 55 -3.57 -24.78 17.43
C THR A 55 -3.66 -23.29 17.73
N ALA A 56 -2.52 -22.62 17.98
CA ALA A 56 -2.47 -21.19 18.25
C ALA A 56 -3.00 -20.35 17.07
N MET A 57 -2.77 -20.80 15.83
CA MET A 57 -3.33 -20.14 14.64
C MET A 57 -4.82 -20.40 14.46
N ALA A 58 -5.29 -21.61 14.76
CA ALA A 58 -6.70 -21.99 14.62
C ALA A 58 -7.58 -21.40 15.73
N HIS A 59 -7.06 -21.33 16.95
CA HIS A 59 -7.77 -20.94 18.17
C HIS A 59 -6.96 -19.92 18.99
N PRO A 60 -6.68 -18.72 18.43
CA PRO A 60 -5.84 -17.70 19.07
C PRO A 60 -6.46 -17.10 20.34
N ASN A 61 -7.78 -17.26 20.53
CA ASN A 61 -8.51 -16.71 21.67
C ASN A 61 -8.77 -17.77 22.76
N ASP A 62 -8.25 -19.00 22.60
CA ASP A 62 -8.39 -20.06 23.59
C ASP A 62 -7.35 -19.91 24.72
N PRO A 63 -7.79 -19.73 25.99
CA PRO A 63 -6.88 -19.55 27.11
C PRO A 63 -6.22 -20.85 27.59
N GLU A 64 -6.64 -22.05 27.14
CA GLU A 64 -6.24 -23.33 27.76
C GLU A 64 -4.72 -23.45 27.88
N PHE A 65 -3.95 -23.19 26.83
CA PHE A 65 -2.49 -23.31 26.89
C PHE A 65 -1.81 -22.15 27.59
N ILE A 66 -2.42 -20.97 27.59
CA ILE A 66 -1.90 -19.78 28.27
C ILE A 66 -1.92 -20.01 29.77
N GLU A 67 -3.05 -20.46 30.31
CA GLU A 67 -3.20 -20.81 31.73
C GLU A 67 -2.25 -21.92 32.19
N LEU A 68 -1.75 -22.74 31.26
CA LEU A 68 -0.87 -23.87 31.55
C LEU A 68 0.62 -23.54 31.41
N GLY A 69 0.98 -22.30 31.02
CA GLY A 69 2.36 -21.82 30.99
C GLY A 69 3.05 -21.96 29.63
N ILE A 70 2.31 -21.83 28.52
CA ILE A 70 2.89 -21.90 27.18
C ILE A 70 3.90 -20.78 26.92
N PHE A 71 3.69 -19.56 27.44
CA PHE A 71 4.58 -18.43 27.18
C PHE A 71 5.96 -18.61 27.81
N GLU A 72 6.03 -19.10 29.04
CA GLU A 72 7.28 -19.45 29.73
C GLU A 72 8.03 -20.54 28.95
N CYS A 73 7.29 -21.56 28.48
CA CYS A 73 7.84 -22.63 27.66
C CYS A 73 8.44 -22.09 26.35
N MET A 74 7.69 -21.29 25.59
CA MET A 74 8.16 -20.71 24.32
C MET A 74 9.33 -19.75 24.53
N SER A 75 9.29 -18.91 25.57
CA SER A 75 10.40 -18.02 25.95
C SER A 75 11.68 -18.81 26.24
N ALA A 76 11.58 -19.88 27.02
CA ALA A 76 12.71 -20.75 27.35
C ALA A 76 13.29 -21.46 26.10
N LEU A 77 12.44 -21.92 25.18
CA LEU A 77 12.86 -22.57 23.93
C LEU A 77 13.59 -21.61 22.99
N ILE A 78 13.12 -20.36 22.86
CA ILE A 78 13.85 -19.33 22.09
C ILE A 78 15.23 -19.10 22.70
N TRP A 79 15.31 -18.93 24.02
CA TRP A 79 16.59 -18.78 24.72
C TRP A 79 17.53 -19.96 24.52
N LYS A 80 16.99 -21.18 24.55
CA LYS A 80 17.77 -22.39 24.31
C LYS A 80 18.36 -22.40 22.89
N GLY A 81 17.55 -22.08 21.89
CA GLY A 81 18.01 -21.97 20.49
C GLY A 81 19.09 -20.91 20.32
N LEU A 82 18.95 -19.76 20.99
CA LEU A 82 19.92 -18.68 20.95
C LEU A 82 21.25 -19.01 21.64
N LYS A 83 21.21 -19.77 22.76
CA LYS A 83 22.39 -20.02 23.61
C LYS A 83 23.09 -21.34 23.32
N ASN A 84 22.37 -22.34 22.81
CA ASN A 84 22.90 -23.69 22.59
C ASN A 84 22.89 -24.05 21.10
N ARG A 85 23.97 -23.71 20.40
CA ARG A 85 24.13 -24.03 18.97
C ARG A 85 24.08 -25.52 18.67
N ARG A 86 24.59 -26.37 19.59
CA ARG A 86 24.58 -27.83 19.40
C ARG A 86 23.17 -28.37 19.40
N TRP A 87 22.36 -27.93 20.37
CA TRP A 87 20.94 -28.29 20.42
C TRP A 87 20.18 -27.76 19.20
N LEU A 88 20.45 -26.52 18.78
CA LEU A 88 19.78 -25.93 17.61
C LEU A 88 20.09 -26.67 16.31
N SER A 89 21.33 -27.17 16.14
CA SER A 89 21.75 -27.97 14.99
C SER A 89 21.35 -29.44 15.07
N HIS A 90 20.75 -29.88 16.17
CA HIS A 90 20.35 -31.26 16.39
C HIS A 90 18.95 -31.51 15.82
N ASP A 91 18.77 -32.65 15.14
CA ASP A 91 17.51 -33.06 14.51
C ASP A 91 16.85 -31.93 13.70
N GLN A 92 15.60 -31.55 14.02
CA GLN A 92 14.85 -30.45 13.42
C GLN A 92 14.66 -29.29 14.40
N ASN A 93 15.57 -29.10 15.36
CA ASN A 93 15.42 -28.04 16.36
C ASN A 93 15.60 -26.62 15.79
N ILE A 94 16.18 -26.48 14.59
CA ILE A 94 16.35 -25.20 13.90
C ILE A 94 15.02 -24.46 13.66
N TYR A 95 13.89 -25.18 13.55
CA TYR A 95 12.57 -24.58 13.35
C TYR A 95 11.93 -24.09 14.66
N ILE A 96 12.43 -24.52 15.82
CA ILE A 96 11.77 -24.29 17.12
C ILE A 96 11.70 -22.80 17.47
N PRO A 97 12.77 -21.99 17.37
CA PRO A 97 12.68 -20.55 17.68
C PRO A 97 11.65 -19.82 16.81
N TYR A 98 11.53 -20.19 15.53
CA TYR A 98 10.51 -19.66 14.63
C TYR A 98 9.10 -19.98 15.13
N TYR A 99 8.79 -21.26 15.38
CA TYR A 99 7.46 -21.63 15.86
C TYR A 99 7.14 -21.02 17.23
N ALA A 100 8.10 -21.00 18.15
CA ALA A 100 7.91 -20.45 19.48
C ALA A 100 7.56 -18.95 19.44
N ALA A 101 8.31 -18.15 18.66
CA ALA A 101 8.00 -16.73 18.49
C ALA A 101 6.64 -16.52 17.78
N HIS A 102 6.31 -17.38 16.81
CA HIS A 102 5.03 -17.30 16.11
C HIS A 102 3.85 -17.67 17.02
N ILE A 103 3.99 -18.67 17.91
CA ILE A 103 2.98 -19.03 18.91
C ILE A 103 2.72 -17.85 19.84
N ILE A 104 3.77 -17.22 20.36
CA ILE A 104 3.65 -16.02 21.20
C ILE A 104 2.86 -14.95 20.44
N GLY A 105 3.27 -14.62 19.23
CA GLY A 105 2.57 -13.63 18.40
C GLY A 105 1.11 -13.99 18.11
N SER A 106 0.78 -15.26 17.87
CA SER A 106 -0.60 -15.66 17.57
C SER A 106 -1.54 -15.50 18.77
N TYR A 107 -1.11 -15.87 19.98
CA TYR A 107 -1.94 -15.70 21.18
C TYR A 107 -2.08 -14.25 21.64
N THR A 108 -1.08 -13.40 21.36
CA THR A 108 -1.10 -12.00 21.81
C THR A 108 -1.77 -11.06 20.81
N MET A 109 -2.32 -11.55 19.69
CA MET A 109 -2.79 -10.68 18.60
C MET A 109 -4.15 -10.03 18.83
N ASN A 110 -5.03 -10.65 19.63
CA ASN A 110 -6.43 -10.23 19.76
C ASN A 110 -6.83 -9.83 21.19
N MET A 111 -6.16 -10.37 22.22
CA MET A 111 -6.59 -10.25 23.62
C MET A 111 -5.51 -9.55 24.46
N GLU A 112 -5.86 -8.44 25.11
CA GLU A 112 -4.95 -7.66 25.96
C GLU A 112 -4.45 -8.47 27.17
N ASP A 113 -5.33 -9.21 27.85
CA ASP A 113 -4.97 -10.07 28.99
C ASP A 113 -3.91 -11.14 28.63
N PHE A 114 -3.96 -11.65 27.39
CA PHE A 114 -2.99 -12.63 26.90
C PHE A 114 -1.64 -11.97 26.64
N ALA A 115 -1.64 -10.75 26.10
CA ALA A 115 -0.43 -9.95 25.95
C ALA A 115 0.21 -9.64 27.31
N GLU A 116 -0.57 -9.26 28.32
CA GLU A 116 -0.07 -9.02 29.69
C GLU A 116 0.58 -10.28 30.28
N THR A 117 -0.10 -11.42 30.14
CA THR A 117 0.42 -12.72 30.60
C THR A 117 1.74 -13.05 29.90
N ALA A 118 1.85 -12.81 28.59
CA ALA A 118 3.09 -13.02 27.84
C ALA A 118 4.22 -12.10 28.31
N VAL A 119 3.94 -10.83 28.58
CA VAL A 119 4.94 -9.88 29.13
C VAL A 119 5.42 -10.36 30.51
N ASN A 120 4.50 -10.78 31.39
CA ASN A 120 4.84 -11.31 32.71
C ASN A 120 5.67 -12.61 32.64
N ALA A 121 5.46 -13.43 31.61
CA ALA A 121 6.25 -14.63 31.32
C ALA A 121 7.66 -14.32 30.74
N GLY A 122 8.00 -13.05 30.55
CA GLY A 122 9.34 -12.63 30.12
C GLY A 122 9.64 -12.94 28.65
N VAL A 123 8.65 -12.85 27.76
CA VAL A 123 8.84 -13.14 26.32
C VAL A 123 9.61 -12.04 25.57
N ILE A 124 9.64 -10.80 26.07
CA ILE A 124 10.23 -9.66 25.32
C ILE A 124 11.74 -9.86 25.10
N PRO A 125 12.59 -10.11 26.12
CA PRO A 125 14.04 -10.22 25.91
C PRO A 125 14.47 -11.24 24.83
N PRO A 126 13.96 -12.50 24.80
CA PRO A 126 14.32 -13.43 23.73
C PRO A 126 13.80 -12.99 22.35
N LEU A 127 12.63 -12.36 22.26
CA LEU A 127 12.12 -11.80 21.01
C LEU A 127 13.02 -10.66 20.50
N VAL A 128 13.56 -9.82 21.38
CA VAL A 128 14.51 -8.76 21.02
C VAL A 128 15.82 -9.34 20.47
N GLU A 129 16.35 -10.43 21.04
CA GLU A 129 17.51 -11.12 20.47
C GLU A 129 17.24 -11.68 19.07
N LEU A 130 16.04 -12.23 18.83
CA LEU A 130 15.63 -12.64 17.48
C LEU A 130 15.53 -11.43 16.54
N LEU A 131 14.94 -10.32 16.97
CA LEU A 131 14.85 -9.07 16.20
C LEU A 131 16.23 -8.53 15.79
N ARG A 132 17.24 -8.67 16.66
CA ARG A 132 18.64 -8.31 16.34
C ARG A 132 19.27 -9.17 15.24
N GLY A 133 18.59 -10.20 14.75
CA GLY A 133 19.12 -11.08 13.71
C GLY A 133 20.16 -12.07 14.24
N ARG A 134 20.06 -12.48 15.52
CA ARG A 134 20.94 -13.51 16.11
C ARG A 134 20.82 -14.88 15.43
N LEU A 135 19.69 -15.13 14.78
CA LEU A 135 19.43 -16.28 13.92
C LEU A 135 19.35 -15.81 12.46
N THR A 136 18.18 -15.89 11.83
CA THR A 136 17.98 -15.44 10.44
C THR A 136 16.82 -14.48 10.29
N TRP A 137 16.64 -13.95 9.08
CA TRP A 137 15.53 -13.06 8.72
C TRP A 137 14.15 -13.71 8.94
N VAL A 138 14.08 -15.05 8.89
CA VAL A 138 12.84 -15.81 9.13
C VAL A 138 12.38 -15.66 10.58
N GLU A 139 13.32 -15.73 11.54
CA GLU A 139 13.02 -15.50 12.95
C GLU A 139 12.82 -14.01 13.28
N GLN A 140 13.57 -13.11 12.63
CA GLN A 140 13.33 -11.66 12.75
C GLN A 140 11.89 -11.29 12.39
N ARG A 141 11.36 -11.88 11.32
CA ARG A 141 10.00 -11.67 10.82
C ARG A 141 8.94 -12.03 11.87
N VAL A 142 9.03 -13.19 12.50
CA VAL A 142 8.06 -13.56 13.54
C VAL A 142 8.27 -12.83 14.86
N ALA A 143 9.52 -12.46 15.17
CA ALA A 143 9.84 -11.66 16.36
C ALA A 143 9.26 -10.25 16.27
N VAL A 144 9.43 -9.55 15.14
CA VAL A 144 8.87 -8.21 14.95
C VAL A 144 7.34 -8.24 14.97
N ARG A 145 6.70 -9.28 14.44
CA ARG A 145 5.25 -9.49 14.53
C ARG A 145 4.79 -9.62 15.97
N ALA A 146 5.43 -10.51 16.75
CA ALA A 146 5.07 -10.74 18.14
C ALA A 146 5.25 -9.47 18.99
N LEU A 147 6.37 -8.76 18.83
CA LEU A 147 6.62 -7.47 19.49
C LEU A 147 5.59 -6.41 19.06
N GLY A 148 5.19 -6.40 17.79
CA GLY A 148 4.13 -5.53 17.25
C GLY A 148 2.80 -5.72 17.97
N HIS A 149 2.36 -6.97 18.16
CA HIS A 149 1.13 -7.27 18.90
C HIS A 149 1.22 -6.83 20.37
N LEU A 150 2.35 -7.14 21.04
CA LEU A 150 2.60 -6.67 22.40
C LEU A 150 2.65 -5.14 22.51
N ALA A 151 3.10 -4.43 21.49
CA ALA A 151 3.15 -2.96 21.50
C ALA A 151 1.80 -2.31 21.19
N THR A 152 0.80 -3.06 20.72
CA THR A 152 -0.49 -2.51 20.29
C THR A 152 -1.36 -2.11 21.49
N TYR A 153 -1.21 -2.78 22.63
CA TYR A 153 -2.03 -2.52 23.82
C TYR A 153 -1.40 -1.49 24.74
N ALA A 154 -2.24 -0.66 25.37
CA ALA A 154 -1.78 0.37 26.28
C ALA A 154 -1.13 -0.21 27.55
N SER A 155 -1.60 -1.38 28.03
CA SER A 155 -1.06 -2.01 29.23
C SER A 155 0.34 -2.62 29.05
N THR A 156 0.64 -3.13 27.85
CA THR A 156 1.90 -3.84 27.56
C THR A 156 2.92 -3.00 26.81
N PHE A 157 2.50 -1.91 26.14
CA PHE A 157 3.40 -0.99 25.46
C PHE A 157 4.57 -0.49 26.34
N PRO A 158 4.38 -0.08 27.62
CA PRO A 158 5.50 0.36 28.46
C PRO A 158 6.62 -0.69 28.62
N ALA A 159 6.25 -1.97 28.69
CA ALA A 159 7.23 -3.05 28.78
C ALA A 159 8.05 -3.18 27.49
N VAL A 160 7.40 -3.04 26.33
CA VAL A 160 8.07 -3.03 25.03
C VAL A 160 8.95 -1.79 24.89
N SER A 161 8.41 -0.60 25.12
CA SER A 161 9.14 0.66 24.95
C SER A 161 10.30 0.86 25.94
N SER A 162 10.27 0.18 27.10
CA SER A 162 11.38 0.20 28.06
C SER A 162 12.68 -0.40 27.50
N HIS A 163 12.58 -1.27 26.49
CA HIS A 163 13.72 -1.79 25.75
C HIS A 163 14.10 -0.79 24.64
N GLY A 164 14.89 0.23 25.01
CA GLY A 164 15.14 1.41 24.18
C GLY A 164 15.69 1.16 22.76
N GLU A 165 16.30 0.00 22.52
CA GLU A 165 16.84 -0.38 21.20
C GLU A 165 15.77 -0.89 20.22
N ILE A 166 14.58 -1.30 20.69
CA ILE A 166 13.55 -1.91 19.82
C ILE A 166 13.18 -0.98 18.67
N LEU A 167 12.97 0.31 18.96
CA LEU A 167 12.59 1.28 17.96
C LEU A 167 13.66 1.44 16.87
N GLU A 168 14.93 1.56 17.26
CA GLU A 168 16.03 1.72 16.32
C GLU A 168 16.25 0.46 15.47
N LEU A 169 16.18 -0.73 16.08
CA LEU A 169 16.25 -2.00 15.36
C LEU A 169 15.10 -2.14 14.35
N CYS A 170 13.89 -1.72 14.71
CA CYS A 170 12.74 -1.78 13.81
C CYS A 170 12.88 -0.81 12.64
N ILE A 171 13.37 0.42 12.87
CA ILE A 171 13.65 1.38 11.80
C ILE A 171 14.70 0.81 10.83
N GLN A 172 15.80 0.25 11.36
CA GLN A 172 16.83 -0.39 10.53
C GLN A 172 16.27 -1.57 9.74
N LEU A 173 15.45 -2.41 10.36
CA LEU A 173 14.83 -3.57 9.72
C LEU A 173 13.83 -3.15 8.64
N ALA A 174 13.01 -2.12 8.87
CA ALA A 174 12.12 -1.58 7.84
C ALA A 174 12.90 -1.09 6.60
N MET A 175 14.06 -0.44 6.82
CA MET A 175 14.93 0.06 5.74
C MET A 175 15.71 -1.03 5.00
N SER A 176 16.05 -2.15 5.66
CA SER A 176 16.99 -3.15 5.12
C SER A 176 16.37 -4.53 4.83
N SER A 177 15.14 -4.79 5.30
CA SER A 177 14.44 -6.09 5.16
C SER A 177 14.47 -6.68 3.75
N LEU A 178 14.18 -5.87 2.72
CA LEU A 178 14.19 -6.31 1.33
C LEU A 178 15.60 -6.71 0.87
N GLU A 179 16.62 -5.94 1.24
CA GLU A 179 18.02 -6.26 0.93
C GLU A 179 18.48 -7.52 1.67
N ILE A 180 18.10 -7.68 2.94
CA ILE A 180 18.40 -8.86 3.74
C ILE A 180 17.85 -10.12 3.06
N VAL A 181 16.54 -10.14 2.75
CA VAL A 181 15.91 -11.32 2.15
C VAL A 181 16.47 -11.57 0.74
N TYR A 182 16.73 -10.52 -0.03
CA TYR A 182 17.30 -10.65 -1.35
C TYR A 182 18.67 -11.34 -1.32
N SER A 183 19.60 -10.80 -0.55
CA SER A 183 20.99 -11.26 -0.47
C SER A 183 21.12 -12.64 0.21
N HIS A 184 20.31 -12.90 1.24
CA HIS A 184 20.43 -14.13 2.04
C HIS A 184 19.60 -15.30 1.49
N PHE A 185 18.59 -15.06 0.65
CA PHE A 185 17.69 -16.12 0.16
C PHE A 185 17.36 -16.02 -1.33
N TYR A 186 17.03 -14.82 -1.84
CA TYR A 186 16.52 -14.70 -3.21
C TYR A 186 17.62 -14.90 -4.27
N GLN A 187 18.76 -14.23 -4.12
CA GLN A 187 19.80 -14.10 -5.14
C GLN A 187 20.44 -15.45 -5.55
N TYR A 188 20.69 -16.34 -4.58
CA TYR A 188 21.39 -17.60 -4.79
C TYR A 188 20.48 -18.78 -4.49
N ALA A 189 19.71 -19.21 -5.48
CA ALA A 189 18.76 -20.32 -5.33
C ALA A 189 19.45 -21.63 -4.89
N ASP A 190 20.70 -21.85 -5.30
CA ASP A 190 21.55 -22.99 -4.94
C ASP A 190 22.04 -22.97 -3.49
N ARG A 191 21.96 -21.83 -2.80
CA ARG A 191 22.47 -21.62 -1.43
C ARG A 191 21.36 -21.46 -0.39
N ARG A 192 20.10 -21.64 -0.77
CA ARG A 192 18.96 -21.53 0.15
C ARG A 192 19.05 -22.57 1.24
N LEU A 193 18.83 -22.15 2.49
CA LEU A 193 18.75 -23.07 3.61
C LEU A 193 17.47 -23.91 3.48
N SER A 194 17.58 -25.23 3.59
CA SER A 194 16.44 -26.15 3.41
C SER A 194 15.26 -25.80 4.33
N TYR A 195 15.56 -25.48 5.59
CA TYR A 195 14.52 -25.13 6.56
C TYR A 195 13.76 -23.84 6.22
N HIS A 196 14.40 -22.88 5.52
CA HIS A 196 13.71 -21.70 4.99
C HIS A 196 12.73 -22.11 3.87
N CYS A 197 13.19 -22.94 2.92
CA CYS A 197 12.34 -23.44 1.84
C CYS A 197 11.13 -24.22 2.39
N ASP A 198 11.36 -25.08 3.39
CA ASP A 198 10.31 -25.86 4.05
C ASP A 198 9.29 -24.96 4.77
N LEU A 199 9.74 -23.92 5.46
CA LEU A 199 8.84 -22.97 6.12
C LEU A 199 8.02 -22.14 5.12
N LEU A 200 8.62 -21.75 3.99
CA LEU A 200 7.97 -20.95 2.94
C LEU A 200 6.93 -21.74 2.15
N THR A 201 7.24 -23.00 1.82
CA THR A 201 6.49 -23.77 0.81
C THR A 201 5.96 -25.11 1.30
N ARG A 202 6.40 -25.58 2.48
CA ARG A 202 6.16 -26.94 2.96
C ARG A 202 6.67 -28.02 1.98
N GLY A 203 7.75 -27.72 1.26
CA GLY A 203 8.38 -28.62 0.29
C GLY A 203 7.65 -28.70 -1.06
N MET A 204 6.78 -27.74 -1.40
CA MET A 204 5.99 -27.75 -2.63
C MET A 204 6.39 -26.62 -3.60
N GLY A 205 6.16 -26.83 -4.90
CA GLY A 205 6.20 -25.75 -5.91
C GLY A 205 7.57 -25.26 -6.39
N GLY A 206 8.68 -25.81 -5.89
CA GLY A 206 10.03 -25.58 -6.40
C GLY A 206 10.52 -24.12 -6.32
N VAL A 207 11.59 -23.82 -7.06
CA VAL A 207 12.34 -22.55 -6.96
C VAL A 207 11.48 -21.32 -7.24
N GLU A 208 10.53 -21.40 -8.16
CA GLU A 208 9.63 -20.29 -8.50
C GLU A 208 8.69 -19.95 -7.33
N MET A 209 8.04 -20.97 -6.74
CA MET A 209 7.16 -20.77 -5.59
C MET A 209 7.94 -20.26 -4.38
N GLU A 210 9.13 -20.80 -4.12
CA GLU A 210 10.02 -20.31 -3.07
C GLU A 210 10.38 -18.83 -3.26
N SER A 211 10.71 -18.42 -4.49
CA SER A 211 11.08 -17.03 -4.82
C SER A 211 9.90 -16.08 -4.61
N ARG A 212 8.70 -16.48 -5.05
CA ARG A 212 7.47 -15.71 -4.83
C ARG A 212 7.15 -15.58 -3.34
N LYS A 213 7.27 -16.67 -2.57
CA LYS A 213 7.03 -16.65 -1.12
C LYS A 213 8.07 -15.83 -0.37
N ALA A 214 9.32 -15.81 -0.83
CA ALA A 214 10.35 -14.95 -0.26
C ALA A 214 10.03 -13.47 -0.47
N GLU A 215 9.54 -13.08 -1.65
CA GLU A 215 9.08 -11.71 -1.91
C GLU A 215 7.90 -11.33 -0.99
N GLU A 216 6.93 -12.24 -0.84
CA GLU A 216 5.80 -12.07 0.10
C GLU A 216 6.28 -11.85 1.55
N TRP A 217 7.19 -12.70 2.02
CA TRP A 217 7.69 -12.60 3.39
C TRP A 217 8.61 -11.39 3.61
N ALA A 218 9.33 -10.94 2.59
CA ALA A 218 10.11 -9.70 2.65
C ALA A 218 9.19 -8.48 2.81
N SER A 219 8.09 -8.43 2.05
CA SER A 219 7.05 -7.42 2.22
C SER A 219 6.44 -7.47 3.62
N GLN A 220 6.06 -8.66 4.12
CA GLN A 220 5.54 -8.82 5.49
C GLN A 220 6.52 -8.34 6.55
N LEU A 221 7.80 -8.68 6.41
CA LEU A 221 8.86 -8.25 7.32
C LEU A 221 8.93 -6.71 7.37
N GLN A 222 8.95 -6.04 6.23
CA GLN A 222 8.95 -4.56 6.16
C GLN A 222 7.68 -3.97 6.78
N CYS A 223 6.51 -4.46 6.40
CA CYS A 223 5.21 -3.97 6.87
C CYS A 223 5.03 -4.16 8.38
N TRP A 224 5.46 -5.30 8.94
CA TRP A 224 5.36 -5.56 10.39
C TRP A 224 6.36 -4.72 11.18
N SER A 225 7.56 -4.45 10.63
CA SER A 225 8.46 -3.43 11.20
C SER A 225 7.81 -2.06 11.24
N LEU A 226 7.17 -1.63 10.15
CA LEU A 226 6.45 -0.35 10.09
C LEU A 226 5.28 -0.29 11.08
N GLN A 227 4.53 -1.39 11.24
CA GLN A 227 3.45 -1.47 12.21
C GLN A 227 3.94 -1.30 13.65
N LEU A 228 5.06 -1.95 14.02
CA LEU A 228 5.65 -1.77 15.34
C LEU A 228 6.14 -0.32 15.53
N ILE A 229 6.80 0.28 14.54
CA ILE A 229 7.20 1.71 14.59
C ILE A 229 5.95 2.61 14.74
N ASN A 230 4.84 2.25 14.10
CA ASN A 230 3.60 3.01 14.19
C ASN A 230 3.04 3.02 15.63
N CYS A 231 3.18 1.94 16.39
CA CYS A 231 2.83 1.92 17.82
C CYS A 231 3.63 2.95 18.62
N PHE A 232 4.92 3.14 18.31
CA PHE A 232 5.75 4.20 18.91
C PHE A 232 5.36 5.59 18.40
N ALA A 233 5.01 5.74 17.12
CA ALA A 233 4.68 7.03 16.49
C ALA A 233 3.45 7.73 17.10
N PHE A 234 2.54 6.97 17.73
CA PHE A 234 1.43 7.53 18.51
C PHE A 234 1.86 8.29 19.77
N LYS A 235 3.13 8.15 20.21
CA LYS A 235 3.65 8.83 21.40
C LYS A 235 4.67 9.90 20.98
N PRO A 236 4.42 11.20 21.27
CA PRO A 236 5.26 12.30 20.80
C PRO A 236 6.75 12.19 21.15
N GLU A 237 7.09 11.56 22.28
CA GLU A 237 8.45 11.38 22.77
C GLU A 237 9.35 10.56 21.83
N PHE A 238 8.78 9.68 21.00
CA PHE A 238 9.55 8.88 20.03
C PHE A 238 9.68 9.53 18.66
N LEU A 239 8.92 10.60 18.38
CA LEU A 239 8.90 11.23 17.06
C LEU A 239 10.25 11.81 16.64
N SER A 240 11.08 12.27 17.59
CA SER A 240 12.44 12.76 17.29
C SER A 240 13.34 11.66 16.73
N THR A 241 13.14 10.41 17.15
CA THR A 241 13.90 9.24 16.67
C THR A 241 13.35 8.74 15.35
N ILE A 242 12.02 8.73 15.19
CA ILE A 242 11.33 8.28 13.98
C ILE A 242 11.54 9.28 12.82
N CYS A 243 11.48 10.58 13.09
CA CYS A 243 11.48 11.62 12.05
C CYS A 243 12.89 11.97 11.55
N LYS A 244 13.85 11.04 11.60
CA LYS A 244 15.16 11.22 10.96
C LYS A 244 14.99 11.33 9.44
N PRO A 245 15.61 12.32 8.77
CA PRO A 245 15.43 12.53 7.34
C PRO A 245 15.71 11.28 6.50
N GLU A 246 16.74 10.50 6.86
CA GLU A 246 17.11 9.29 6.11
C GLU A 246 15.99 8.23 6.05
N PHE A 247 15.20 8.14 7.12
CA PHE A 247 14.07 7.22 7.20
C PHE A 247 12.83 7.80 6.53
N LEU A 248 12.51 9.07 6.80
CA LEU A 248 11.32 9.74 6.26
C LEU A 248 11.27 9.70 4.73
N VAL A 249 12.39 9.95 4.04
CA VAL A 249 12.43 9.96 2.57
C VAL A 249 12.18 8.59 1.96
N LYS A 250 12.40 7.50 2.71
CA LYS A 250 12.16 6.13 2.24
C LYS A 250 10.73 5.67 2.46
N LEU A 251 9.98 6.26 3.40
CA LEU A 251 8.62 5.83 3.74
C LEU A 251 7.66 5.75 2.55
N PRO A 252 7.56 6.75 1.64
CA PRO A 252 6.67 6.64 0.49
C PRO A 252 7.02 5.46 -0.44
N GLY A 253 8.28 5.02 -0.44
CA GLY A 253 8.75 3.87 -1.20
C GLY A 253 8.41 2.51 -0.56
N MET A 254 8.03 2.48 0.72
CA MET A 254 7.67 1.25 1.43
C MET A 254 6.17 0.98 1.27
N TRP A 255 5.80 0.33 0.17
CA TRP A 255 4.39 0.04 -0.14
C TRP A 255 3.94 -1.30 0.49
N GLY A 256 2.68 -1.37 0.94
CA GLY A 256 2.07 -2.62 1.42
C GLY A 256 1.38 -3.33 0.26
N GLY A 257 0.24 -2.76 -0.17
CA GLY A 257 -0.41 -2.98 -1.47
C GLY A 257 -0.53 -4.44 -1.91
N LEU A 258 -0.35 -4.69 -3.21
CA LEU A 258 -0.53 -5.97 -3.93
C LEU A 258 -0.01 -7.25 -3.23
N VAL A 259 0.94 -7.14 -2.30
CA VAL A 259 1.55 -8.27 -1.57
C VAL A 259 1.03 -8.37 -0.13
N ASN A 260 0.59 -7.25 0.45
CA ASN A 260 0.04 -7.15 1.80
C ASN A 260 -1.14 -6.16 1.84
N GLU A 261 -2.28 -6.60 1.31
CA GLU A 261 -3.46 -5.78 1.00
C GLU A 261 -3.95 -4.93 2.19
N ASN A 262 -3.81 -5.43 3.42
CA ASN A 262 -4.30 -4.75 4.62
C ASN A 262 -3.29 -3.79 5.26
N SER A 263 -2.08 -3.66 4.72
CA SER A 263 -1.04 -2.81 5.30
C SER A 263 -0.99 -1.44 4.61
N PRO A 264 -1.25 -0.33 5.32
CA PRO A 264 -0.98 1.00 4.81
C PRO A 264 0.52 1.33 4.79
N ALA A 265 1.38 0.42 5.26
CA ALA A 265 2.83 0.49 5.20
C ALA A 265 3.39 1.90 5.50
N GLY A 266 4.25 2.44 4.63
CA GLY A 266 4.91 3.71 4.86
C GLY A 266 3.97 4.91 4.86
N ILE A 267 2.90 4.89 4.04
CA ILE A 267 1.91 5.98 4.04
C ILE A 267 1.08 6.01 5.33
N GLY A 268 0.79 4.84 5.90
CA GLY A 268 0.15 4.71 7.20
C GLY A 268 0.97 5.33 8.33
N LEU A 269 2.27 5.04 8.34
CA LEU A 269 3.18 5.63 9.31
C LEU A 269 3.32 7.15 9.11
N LEU A 270 3.43 7.63 7.87
CA LEU A 270 3.45 9.06 7.56
C LEU A 270 2.19 9.77 8.05
N ARG A 271 1.02 9.14 7.93
CA ARG A 271 -0.24 9.67 8.46
C ARG A 271 -0.18 9.82 9.97
N THR A 272 0.26 8.80 10.71
CA THR A 272 0.41 8.90 12.17
C THR A 272 1.40 10.00 12.57
N ILE A 273 2.53 10.13 11.85
CA ILE A 273 3.51 11.20 12.08
C ILE A 273 2.88 12.58 11.84
N CYS A 274 2.18 12.79 10.71
CA CYS A 274 1.58 14.07 10.34
C CYS A 274 0.39 14.45 11.23
N HIS A 275 -0.28 13.47 11.84
CA HIS A 275 -1.35 13.74 12.80
C HIS A 275 -0.82 14.58 13.99
N HIS A 276 0.42 14.34 14.43
CA HIS A 276 1.08 15.09 15.49
C HIS A 276 1.82 16.33 14.98
N LYS A 277 1.62 17.48 15.66
CA LYS A 277 2.33 18.74 15.34
C LYS A 277 3.85 18.61 15.28
N PHE A 278 4.43 17.75 16.12
CA PHE A 278 5.89 17.53 16.16
C PHE A 278 6.41 16.75 14.94
N GLY A 279 5.57 15.95 14.29
CA GLY A 279 5.92 15.20 13.08
C GLY A 279 5.78 16.03 11.79
N ARG A 280 4.86 17.00 11.76
CA ARG A 280 4.61 17.86 10.58
C ARG A 280 5.85 18.66 10.15
N GLY A 281 6.58 19.23 11.11
CA GLY A 281 7.79 20.00 10.85
C GLY A 281 8.87 19.22 10.08
N PRO A 282 9.30 18.04 10.58
CA PRO A 282 10.22 17.16 9.85
C PRO A 282 9.71 16.73 8.46
N VAL A 283 8.44 16.31 8.36
CA VAL A 283 7.85 15.86 7.07
C VAL A 283 7.83 16.99 6.04
N SER A 284 7.36 18.18 6.41
CA SER A 284 7.36 19.37 5.54
C SER A 284 8.75 19.83 5.10
N SER A 285 9.79 19.43 5.83
CA SER A 285 11.18 19.75 5.50
C SER A 285 11.80 18.72 4.52
N CYS A 286 11.04 17.72 4.07
CA CYS A 286 11.46 16.71 3.11
C CYS A 286 10.69 16.87 1.78
N PRO A 287 11.18 17.66 0.79
CA PRO A 287 10.43 17.96 -0.44
C PRO A 287 10.06 16.74 -1.28
N GLY A 288 10.87 15.67 -1.23
CA GLY A 288 10.59 14.40 -1.91
C GLY A 288 9.40 13.67 -1.29
N VAL A 289 9.23 13.73 0.04
CA VAL A 289 8.07 13.14 0.72
C VAL A 289 6.79 13.87 0.32
N ILE A 290 6.82 15.20 0.26
CA ILE A 290 5.66 15.99 -0.17
C ILE A 290 5.26 15.66 -1.61
N GLU A 291 6.24 15.50 -2.49
CA GLU A 291 6.01 15.09 -3.87
C GLU A 291 5.40 13.70 -3.98
N SER A 292 5.92 12.72 -3.23
CA SER A 292 5.31 11.40 -3.18
C SER A 292 3.89 11.42 -2.60
N LEU A 293 3.62 12.23 -1.56
CA LEU A 293 2.26 12.40 -1.04
C LEU A 293 1.32 12.97 -2.11
N CYS A 294 1.77 13.94 -2.91
CA CYS A 294 0.99 14.51 -4.02
C CYS A 294 0.71 13.49 -5.13
N ASN A 295 1.65 12.57 -5.39
CA ASN A 295 1.48 11.51 -6.37
C ASN A 295 0.52 10.42 -5.87
N ILE A 296 0.73 9.93 -4.64
CA ILE A 296 -0.15 8.94 -4.00
C ILE A 296 -1.59 9.48 -3.90
N ALA A 297 -1.77 10.74 -3.48
CA ALA A 297 -3.07 11.38 -3.38
C ALA A 297 -3.82 11.47 -4.72
N ARG A 298 -3.12 11.47 -5.86
CA ARG A 298 -3.70 11.49 -7.22
C ARG A 298 -3.65 10.13 -7.91
N SER A 299 -3.24 9.07 -7.24
CA SER A 299 -3.10 7.73 -7.81
C SER A 299 -4.34 6.86 -7.53
N SER A 300 -4.32 5.60 -7.99
CA SER A 300 -5.29 4.56 -7.60
C SER A 300 -4.83 3.71 -6.41
N ASP A 301 -3.96 4.24 -5.55
CA ASP A 301 -3.57 3.56 -4.30
C ASP A 301 -4.77 3.41 -3.35
N ASP A 302 -4.93 2.23 -2.75
CA ASP A 302 -6.03 1.94 -1.80
C ASP A 302 -6.00 2.90 -0.59
N TRP A 303 -4.82 3.43 -0.26
CA TRP A 303 -4.58 4.35 0.85
C TRP A 303 -4.50 5.81 0.38
N GLN A 304 -5.03 6.14 -0.80
CA GLN A 304 -5.10 7.51 -1.36
C GLN A 304 -5.53 8.55 -0.32
N TYR A 305 -6.57 8.24 0.47
CA TYR A 305 -7.11 9.15 1.49
C TYR A 305 -6.11 9.49 2.59
N MET A 306 -5.18 8.58 2.93
CA MET A 306 -4.16 8.81 3.95
C MET A 306 -3.15 9.87 3.49
N ALA A 307 -2.81 9.88 2.20
CA ALA A 307 -1.97 10.92 1.62
C ALA A 307 -2.68 12.28 1.58
N ILE A 308 -3.99 12.29 1.27
CA ILE A 308 -4.81 13.50 1.32
C ILE A 308 -4.84 14.07 2.74
N ASP A 309 -5.10 13.24 3.76
CA ASP A 309 -5.09 13.65 5.18
C ASP A 309 -3.74 14.30 5.55
N CYS A 310 -2.62 13.68 5.17
CA CYS A 310 -1.28 14.23 5.41
C CYS A 310 -1.13 15.63 4.81
N LEU A 311 -1.46 15.79 3.53
CA LEU A 311 -1.35 17.07 2.83
C LEU A 311 -2.23 18.14 3.48
N LEU A 312 -3.47 17.79 3.85
CA LEU A 312 -4.38 18.73 4.52
C LEU A 312 -3.86 19.16 5.89
N TRP A 313 -3.34 18.25 6.71
CA TRP A 313 -2.76 18.62 8.02
C TRP A 313 -1.51 19.49 7.90
N LEU A 314 -0.69 19.26 6.87
CA LEU A 314 0.49 20.09 6.59
C LEU A 314 0.11 21.48 6.06
N LEU A 315 -0.99 21.59 5.30
CA LEU A 315 -1.53 22.88 4.86
C LEU A 315 -2.18 23.65 6.02
N GLN A 316 -2.91 22.96 6.89
CA GLN A 316 -3.57 23.59 8.05
C GLN A 316 -2.59 24.14 9.10
N ASP A 317 -1.39 23.56 9.22
CA ASP A 317 -0.39 24.00 10.19
C ASP A 317 0.39 25.23 9.67
N PRO A 318 0.30 26.39 10.35
CA PRO A 318 0.97 27.62 9.91
C PRO A 318 2.49 27.49 9.79
N ASN A 319 3.10 26.60 10.57
CA ASN A 319 4.56 26.41 10.56
C ASN A 319 5.06 25.63 9.35
N THR A 320 4.17 24.88 8.70
CA THR A 320 4.52 24.02 7.55
C THR A 320 3.93 24.53 6.25
N PHE A 321 2.84 25.30 6.30
CA PHE A 321 2.11 25.82 5.13
C PHE A 321 3.02 26.37 4.03
N HIS A 322 3.87 27.35 4.36
CA HIS A 322 4.75 28.03 3.39
C HIS A 322 5.76 27.09 2.71
N LYS A 323 6.10 25.96 3.35
CA LYS A 323 7.02 24.96 2.79
C LYS A 323 6.33 24.02 1.79
N VAL A 324 5.02 23.80 1.95
CA VAL A 324 4.30 22.75 1.23
C VAL A 324 3.31 23.28 0.21
N ILE A 325 2.80 24.50 0.36
CA ILE A 325 1.68 25.03 -0.42
C ILE A 325 1.89 24.93 -1.93
N GLU A 326 3.05 25.34 -2.44
CA GLU A 326 3.33 25.35 -3.89
C GLU A 326 3.30 23.95 -4.52
N LYS A 327 3.66 22.91 -3.77
CA LYS A 327 3.59 21.52 -4.26
C LYS A 327 2.21 20.90 -3.98
N ALA A 328 1.68 21.12 -2.79
CA ALA A 328 0.49 20.45 -2.30
C ALA A 328 -0.80 21.01 -2.91
N ALA A 329 -0.91 22.34 -3.10
CA ALA A 329 -2.14 22.96 -3.60
C ALA A 329 -2.57 22.41 -4.97
N PRO A 330 -1.72 22.37 -6.02
CA PRO A 330 -2.12 21.82 -7.31
C PRO A 330 -2.67 20.39 -7.19
N ALA A 331 -2.02 19.55 -6.37
CA ALA A 331 -2.41 18.17 -6.20
C ALA A 331 -3.76 18.01 -5.47
N VAL A 332 -4.01 18.77 -4.40
CA VAL A 332 -5.29 18.67 -3.69
C VAL A 332 -6.43 19.36 -4.46
N LEU A 333 -6.13 20.38 -5.27
CA LEU A 333 -7.13 21.04 -6.12
C LEU A 333 -7.68 20.11 -7.20
N ASP A 334 -6.86 19.22 -7.76
CA ASP A 334 -7.32 18.18 -8.68
C ASP A 334 -8.34 17.22 -8.05
N LEU A 335 -8.35 17.13 -6.71
CA LEU A 335 -9.23 16.27 -5.91
C LEU A 335 -10.44 17.01 -5.35
N ALA A 336 -10.55 18.32 -5.56
CA ALA A 336 -11.59 19.17 -4.96
C ALA A 336 -13.01 18.84 -5.45
N GLU A 337 -13.15 18.08 -6.54
CA GLU A 337 -14.45 17.66 -7.08
C GLU A 337 -14.90 16.28 -6.52
N ILE A 338 -14.11 15.62 -5.65
CA ILE A 338 -14.49 14.35 -5.00
C ILE A 338 -15.63 14.58 -4.00
N GLN A 339 -16.70 13.79 -4.13
CA GLN A 339 -17.80 13.81 -3.16
C GLN A 339 -17.64 12.81 -2.02
N THR A 340 -17.23 11.58 -2.31
CA THR A 340 -17.09 10.52 -1.31
C THR A 340 -15.91 9.64 -1.68
N LEU A 341 -15.01 9.42 -0.73
CA LEU A 341 -13.86 8.54 -0.86
C LEU A 341 -13.75 7.69 0.41
N GLY A 342 -14.11 6.41 0.32
CA GLY A 342 -14.30 5.57 1.52
C GLY A 342 -15.28 6.22 2.50
N ASP A 343 -14.85 6.39 3.74
CA ASP A 343 -15.65 7.03 4.80
C ASP A 343 -15.68 8.57 4.74
N HIS A 344 -14.82 9.19 3.90
CA HIS A 344 -14.73 10.64 3.78
C HIS A 344 -15.87 11.20 2.92
N LYS A 345 -16.90 11.75 3.57
CA LYS A 345 -18.01 12.45 2.91
C LYS A 345 -17.68 13.92 2.70
N LYS A 346 -18.07 14.47 1.54
CA LYS A 346 -17.83 15.88 1.14
C LYS A 346 -16.34 16.26 1.15
N LEU A 347 -15.47 15.32 0.78
CA LEU A 347 -14.02 15.52 0.82
C LEU A 347 -13.57 16.77 0.04
N GLY A 348 -14.14 17.00 -1.14
CA GLY A 348 -13.86 18.18 -1.95
C GLY A 348 -14.17 19.51 -1.25
N ASP A 349 -15.29 19.58 -0.51
CA ASP A 349 -15.63 20.76 0.30
C ASP A 349 -14.61 20.96 1.42
N SER A 350 -14.17 19.88 2.09
CA SER A 350 -13.15 19.94 3.13
C SER A 350 -11.82 20.46 2.58
N ILE A 351 -11.38 19.98 1.41
CA ILE A 351 -10.15 20.46 0.76
C ILE A 351 -10.22 21.97 0.51
N LEU A 352 -11.32 22.44 -0.11
CA LEU A 352 -11.48 23.85 -0.43
C LEU A 352 -11.54 24.74 0.81
N ASN A 353 -12.25 24.29 1.85
CA ASN A 353 -12.32 25.03 3.11
C ASN A 353 -10.93 25.15 3.76
N VAL A 354 -10.14 24.07 3.79
CA VAL A 354 -8.76 24.09 4.32
C VAL A 354 -7.89 25.08 3.58
N LEU A 355 -7.92 25.07 2.24
CA LEU A 355 -7.15 26.03 1.44
C LEU A 355 -7.60 27.47 1.72
N GLN A 356 -8.90 27.73 1.74
CA GLN A 356 -9.45 29.06 1.99
C GLN A 356 -9.08 29.60 3.39
N GLU A 357 -9.20 28.78 4.43
CA GLU A 357 -8.82 29.14 5.80
C GLU A 357 -7.31 29.39 5.92
N SER A 358 -6.50 28.53 5.32
CA SER A 358 -5.04 28.62 5.41
C SER A 358 -4.48 29.86 4.70
N ILE A 359 -5.11 30.31 3.60
CA ILE A 359 -4.73 31.53 2.86
C ILE A 359 -5.16 32.79 3.60
N ASN A 360 -6.35 32.78 4.21
CA ASN A 360 -6.89 33.94 4.92
C ASN A 360 -6.21 34.16 6.28
N SER A 361 -5.44 33.19 6.77
CA SER A 361 -4.59 33.34 7.94
C SER A 361 -3.49 34.39 7.69
N THR A 362 -3.37 35.35 8.62
CA THR A 362 -2.50 36.52 8.51
C THR A 362 -1.04 36.13 8.24
N GLY A 363 -0.47 36.62 7.13
CA GLY A 363 0.94 36.41 6.76
C GLY A 363 1.19 35.39 5.65
N ASN A 364 0.21 34.55 5.30
CA ASN A 364 0.39 33.47 4.32
C ASN A 364 0.23 33.88 2.86
N ARG A 365 -0.54 34.94 2.57
CA ARG A 365 -0.78 35.41 1.17
C ARG A 365 0.49 35.74 0.40
N ASN A 366 1.51 36.27 1.06
CA ASN A 366 2.76 36.68 0.40
C ASN A 366 3.66 35.48 0.03
N SER A 367 3.36 34.29 0.54
CA SER A 367 4.14 33.06 0.29
C SER A 367 3.65 32.27 -0.92
N ILE A 368 2.52 32.66 -1.51
CA ILE A 368 1.83 31.88 -2.55
C ILE A 368 2.17 32.49 -3.90
N SER A 369 2.51 31.66 -4.88
CA SER A 369 2.69 32.12 -6.24
C SER A 369 1.36 32.58 -6.85
N ASN A 370 1.41 33.58 -7.73
CA ASN A 370 0.22 34.10 -8.42
C ASN A 370 -0.56 32.98 -9.12
N ARG A 371 0.14 32.00 -9.71
CA ARG A 371 -0.47 30.85 -10.36
C ARG A 371 -1.28 29.99 -9.38
N THR A 372 -0.69 29.62 -8.24
CA THR A 372 -1.38 28.84 -7.22
C THR A 372 -2.59 29.59 -6.67
N GLN A 373 -2.48 30.92 -6.53
CA GLN A 373 -3.60 31.75 -6.11
C GLN A 373 -4.74 31.75 -7.15
N GLU A 374 -4.42 31.95 -8.44
CA GLU A 374 -5.39 31.92 -9.55
C GLU A 374 -6.10 30.55 -9.64
N ASP A 375 -5.38 29.45 -9.48
CA ASP A 375 -5.95 28.09 -9.51
C ASP A 375 -6.96 27.87 -8.36
N ILE A 376 -6.67 28.41 -7.17
CA ILE A 376 -7.56 28.32 -6.01
C ILE A 376 -8.80 29.20 -6.21
N GLU A 377 -8.62 30.43 -6.66
CA GLU A 377 -9.72 31.36 -6.96
C GLU A 377 -10.66 30.78 -8.04
N SER A 378 -10.10 30.19 -9.09
CA SER A 378 -10.87 29.52 -10.16
C SER A 378 -11.78 28.39 -9.65
N LEU A 379 -11.32 27.61 -8.67
CA LEU A 379 -12.12 26.53 -8.08
C LEU A 379 -13.17 27.06 -7.08
N LEU A 380 -12.86 28.12 -6.34
CA LEU A 380 -13.86 28.81 -5.51
C LEU A 380 -14.97 29.42 -6.37
N ASP A 381 -14.62 30.04 -7.49
CA ASP A 381 -15.60 30.56 -8.47
C ASP A 381 -16.45 29.42 -9.06
N SER A 382 -15.84 28.26 -9.32
CA SER A 382 -16.56 27.07 -9.78
C SER A 382 -17.59 26.58 -8.75
N ARG A 383 -17.26 26.67 -7.44
CA ARG A 383 -18.19 26.36 -6.34
C ARG A 383 -19.36 27.33 -6.28
N GLU A 384 -19.11 28.63 -6.44
CA GLU A 384 -20.17 29.65 -6.49
C GLU A 384 -21.05 29.50 -7.75
N ARG A 385 -20.44 29.22 -8.92
CA ARG A 385 -21.17 28.88 -10.15
C ARG A 385 -22.11 27.70 -9.93
N PHE A 386 -21.65 26.64 -9.26
CA PHE A 386 -22.50 25.49 -8.93
C PHE A 386 -23.71 25.86 -8.05
N LYS A 387 -23.55 26.82 -7.11
CA LYS A 387 -24.67 27.33 -6.31
C LYS A 387 -25.64 28.13 -7.17
N TRP A 388 -25.15 29.01 -8.03
CA TRP A 388 -25.98 29.81 -8.93
C TRP A 388 -26.74 28.94 -9.96
N GLU A 389 -26.11 27.88 -10.47
CA GLU A 389 -26.74 26.84 -11.28
C GLU A 389 -27.83 26.06 -10.52
N LYS A 390 -27.96 26.19 -9.18
CA LYS A 390 -29.11 25.61 -8.41
C LYS A 390 -30.40 26.34 -8.77
N SER A 391 -30.30 27.65 -8.94
CA SER A 391 -31.42 28.57 -9.13
C SER A 391 -31.69 28.92 -10.59
N MET A 392 -30.88 28.41 -11.52
CA MET A 392 -31.03 28.69 -12.95
C MET A 392 -32.23 27.95 -13.57
N PRO A 393 -32.97 28.57 -14.50
CA PRO A 393 -33.99 27.90 -15.30
C PRO A 393 -33.43 26.67 -16.04
N LYS A 394 -34.25 25.63 -16.21
CA LYS A 394 -33.82 24.39 -16.88
C LYS A 394 -33.46 24.64 -18.35
N GLU A 395 -34.17 25.55 -18.99
CA GLU A 395 -33.98 25.93 -20.38
C GLU A 395 -32.58 26.53 -20.60
N ASP A 396 -32.16 27.46 -19.72
CA ASP A 396 -30.83 28.07 -19.76
C ASP A 396 -29.73 27.03 -19.53
N LEU A 397 -29.98 26.06 -18.63
CA LEU A 397 -29.06 24.95 -18.39
C LEU A 397 -28.91 24.08 -19.64
N HIS A 398 -30.01 23.77 -20.33
CA HIS A 398 -29.99 23.03 -21.59
C HIS A 398 -29.28 23.82 -22.70
N ILE A 399 -29.46 25.13 -22.78
CA ILE A 399 -28.73 25.98 -23.73
C ILE A 399 -27.23 25.90 -23.49
N LYS A 400 -26.79 26.00 -22.22
CA LYS A 400 -25.37 25.84 -21.86
C LYS A 400 -24.84 24.45 -22.20
N GLN A 401 -25.61 23.40 -21.94
CA GLN A 401 -25.24 22.03 -22.31
C GLN A 401 -25.11 21.86 -23.82
N ALA A 402 -26.05 22.40 -24.60
CA ALA A 402 -26.00 22.36 -26.05
C ALA A 402 -24.81 23.15 -26.59
N ALA A 403 -24.53 24.34 -26.06
CA ALA A 403 -23.35 25.13 -26.43
C ALA A 403 -22.05 24.38 -26.14
N ALA A 404 -21.91 23.79 -24.94
CA ALA A 404 -20.75 22.99 -24.58
C ALA A 404 -20.59 21.77 -25.50
N LEU A 405 -21.68 21.11 -25.88
CA LEU A 405 -21.68 19.98 -26.81
C LEU A 405 -21.18 20.39 -28.21
N VAL A 406 -21.65 21.52 -28.75
CA VAL A 406 -21.19 22.03 -30.05
C VAL A 406 -19.68 22.27 -30.01
N VAL A 407 -19.17 22.95 -28.98
CA VAL A 407 -17.74 23.21 -28.82
C VAL A 407 -16.94 21.92 -28.60
N LYS A 408 -17.50 20.92 -27.90
CA LYS A 408 -16.89 19.58 -27.80
C LYS A 408 -16.73 18.94 -29.18
N LEU A 409 -17.77 18.98 -30.02
CA LEU A 409 -17.73 18.40 -31.37
C LEU A 409 -16.70 19.09 -32.26
N GLU A 410 -16.54 20.41 -32.14
CA GLU A 410 -15.43 21.14 -32.77
C GLU A 410 -14.07 20.64 -32.29
N GLY A 411 -13.91 20.44 -30.97
CA GLY A 411 -12.72 19.85 -30.38
C GLY A 411 -12.42 18.45 -30.92
N ASN A 412 -13.44 17.59 -31.03
CA ASN A 412 -13.30 16.24 -31.60
C ASN A 412 -12.89 16.27 -33.08
N SER A 413 -13.44 17.21 -33.86
CA SER A 413 -13.05 17.41 -35.26
C SER A 413 -11.58 17.83 -35.38
N LEU A 414 -11.16 18.80 -34.56
CA LEU A 414 -9.77 19.24 -34.51
C LEU A 414 -8.82 18.13 -34.07
N PHE A 415 -9.20 17.36 -33.06
CA PHE A 415 -8.44 16.20 -32.58
C PHE A 415 -8.25 15.18 -33.70
N SER A 416 -9.35 14.82 -34.38
CA SER A 416 -9.33 13.84 -35.49
C SER A 416 -8.52 14.35 -36.69
N SER A 417 -8.43 15.66 -36.89
CA SER A 417 -7.58 16.29 -37.92
C SER A 417 -6.10 16.41 -37.53
N GLY A 418 -5.72 15.95 -36.33
CA GLY A 418 -4.35 16.03 -35.80
C GLY A 418 -3.97 17.38 -35.20
N ASN A 419 -4.88 18.36 -35.14
CA ASN A 419 -4.62 19.65 -34.50
C ASN A 419 -4.85 19.59 -32.98
N ILE A 420 -3.93 18.91 -32.30
CA ILE A 420 -4.05 18.55 -30.88
C ILE A 420 -4.09 19.78 -29.96
N GLN A 421 -3.27 20.80 -30.23
CA GLN A 421 -3.25 22.03 -29.44
C GLN A 421 -4.58 22.78 -29.52
N ALA A 422 -5.15 22.91 -30.73
CA ALA A 422 -6.43 23.57 -30.91
C ALA A 422 -7.58 22.76 -30.28
N ALA A 423 -7.52 21.43 -30.36
CA ALA A 423 -8.48 20.56 -29.69
C ALA A 423 -8.46 20.76 -28.16
N ALA A 424 -7.28 20.84 -27.54
CA ALA A 424 -7.15 21.12 -26.10
C ALA A 424 -7.76 22.46 -25.69
N LEU A 425 -7.58 23.50 -26.51
CA LEU A 425 -8.20 24.81 -26.31
C LEU A 425 -9.72 24.72 -26.40
N LYS A 426 -10.25 24.01 -27.41
CA LYS A 426 -11.70 23.80 -27.56
C LYS A 426 -12.32 22.99 -26.42
N TYR A 427 -11.66 21.95 -25.93
CA TYR A 427 -12.15 21.25 -24.73
C TYR A 427 -12.13 22.14 -23.49
N SER A 428 -11.16 23.06 -23.37
CA SER A 428 -11.13 24.05 -22.28
C SER A 428 -12.28 25.05 -22.39
N GLU A 429 -12.59 25.52 -23.59
CA GLU A 429 -13.76 26.35 -23.88
C GLU A 429 -15.05 25.60 -23.53
N ALA A 430 -15.19 24.33 -23.96
CA ALA A 430 -16.33 23.49 -23.64
C ALA A 430 -16.50 23.29 -22.13
N LEU A 431 -15.41 23.07 -21.37
CA LEU A 431 -15.44 22.96 -19.90
C LEU A 431 -15.90 24.25 -19.20
N SER A 432 -15.59 25.41 -19.78
CA SER A 432 -16.01 26.72 -19.26
C SER A 432 -17.52 26.96 -19.43
N LEU A 433 -18.09 26.45 -20.51
CA LEU A 433 -19.52 26.56 -20.85
C LEU A 433 -20.36 25.46 -20.18
N CYS A 434 -19.78 24.26 -20.04
CA CYS A 434 -20.43 23.08 -19.51
C CYS A 434 -20.84 23.31 -18.06
N PRO A 435 -22.14 23.18 -17.70
CA PRO A 435 -22.57 23.38 -16.34
C PRO A 435 -21.84 22.45 -15.37
N VAL A 436 -21.47 22.96 -14.19
CA VAL A 436 -20.68 22.22 -13.18
C VAL A 436 -21.42 20.94 -12.76
N ARG A 437 -22.75 20.94 -12.80
CA ARG A 437 -23.58 19.75 -12.54
C ARG A 437 -23.53 18.65 -13.58
N SER A 438 -23.12 18.95 -14.81
CA SER A 438 -23.13 17.99 -15.93
C SER A 438 -21.93 17.05 -15.84
N LYS A 439 -21.83 16.31 -14.73
CA LYS A 439 -20.63 15.52 -14.38
C LYS A 439 -20.20 14.57 -15.49
N LYS A 440 -21.13 13.84 -16.10
CA LYS A 440 -20.83 12.90 -17.19
C LYS A 440 -20.10 13.58 -18.35
N GLU A 441 -20.60 14.74 -18.78
CA GLU A 441 -20.00 15.52 -19.86
C GLU A 441 -18.64 16.11 -19.45
N ARG A 442 -18.52 16.58 -18.21
CA ARG A 442 -17.23 17.09 -17.68
C ARG A 442 -16.17 16.00 -17.58
N VAL A 443 -16.53 14.77 -17.18
CA VAL A 443 -15.63 13.60 -17.16
C VAL A 443 -15.05 13.38 -18.55
N VAL A 444 -15.91 13.34 -19.57
CA VAL A 444 -15.54 13.19 -20.98
C VAL A 444 -14.57 14.31 -21.42
N LEU A 445 -14.94 15.57 -21.19
CA LEU A 445 -14.15 16.72 -21.60
C LEU A 445 -12.76 16.74 -20.96
N TYR A 446 -12.67 16.51 -19.65
CA TYR A 446 -11.38 16.41 -18.95
C TYR A 446 -10.57 15.22 -19.48
N SER A 447 -11.21 14.07 -19.70
CA SER A 447 -10.51 12.89 -20.20
C SER A 447 -9.95 13.15 -21.62
N ASN A 448 -10.72 13.74 -22.52
CA ASN A 448 -10.27 14.04 -23.90
C ASN A 448 -9.19 15.12 -23.91
N ARG A 449 -9.28 16.12 -23.03
CA ARG A 449 -8.21 17.11 -22.86
C ARG A 449 -6.93 16.50 -22.28
N ALA A 450 -7.02 15.54 -21.35
CA ALA A 450 -5.89 14.76 -20.88
C ALA A 450 -5.20 13.99 -22.03
N GLN A 451 -5.97 13.43 -22.97
CA GLN A 451 -5.41 12.80 -24.17
C GLN A 451 -4.61 13.79 -25.02
N CYS A 452 -5.12 15.00 -25.21
CA CYS A 452 -4.36 16.03 -25.92
C CYS A 452 -3.03 16.32 -25.22
N TYR A 453 -3.04 16.46 -23.89
CA TYR A 453 -1.82 16.73 -23.13
C TYR A 453 -0.81 15.57 -23.16
N LEU A 454 -1.26 14.31 -23.22
CA LEU A 454 -0.37 13.17 -23.47
C LEU A 454 0.34 13.30 -24.83
N LEU A 455 -0.43 13.54 -25.90
CA LEU A 455 0.12 13.68 -27.25
C LEU A 455 1.05 14.90 -27.38
N LEU A 456 0.80 15.95 -26.59
CA LEU A 456 1.66 17.14 -26.50
C LEU A 456 2.86 16.97 -25.56
N GLN A 457 3.11 15.77 -25.02
CA GLN A 457 4.20 15.48 -24.09
C GLN A 457 4.16 16.32 -22.80
N GLN A 458 2.95 16.57 -22.27
CA GLN A 458 2.69 17.31 -21.04
C GLN A 458 2.07 16.40 -19.97
N PRO A 459 2.85 15.45 -19.39
CA PRO A 459 2.32 14.41 -18.52
C PRO A 459 1.71 14.97 -17.22
N LEU A 460 2.28 16.01 -16.61
CA LEU A 460 1.75 16.61 -15.37
C LEU A 460 0.35 17.20 -15.58
N THR A 461 0.11 17.86 -16.71
CA THR A 461 -1.20 18.41 -17.07
C THR A 461 -2.20 17.30 -17.39
N ALA A 462 -1.74 16.23 -18.06
CA ALA A 462 -2.56 15.04 -18.32
C ALA A 462 -2.98 14.33 -17.01
N ILE A 463 -2.08 14.22 -16.03
CA ILE A 463 -2.39 13.66 -14.69
C ILE A 463 -3.47 14.49 -14.00
N SER A 464 -3.34 15.82 -14.03
CA SER A 464 -4.32 16.73 -13.43
C SER A 464 -5.72 16.54 -14.02
N ASP A 465 -5.84 16.58 -15.36
CA ASP A 465 -7.13 16.41 -16.03
C ASP A 465 -7.71 15.00 -15.85
N ALA A 466 -6.88 13.96 -15.97
CA ALA A 466 -7.34 12.59 -15.78
C ALA A 466 -7.81 12.35 -14.34
N THR A 467 -7.12 12.95 -13.35
CA THR A 467 -7.53 12.91 -11.94
C THR A 467 -8.88 13.59 -11.74
N ARG A 468 -9.09 14.81 -12.27
CA ARG A 468 -10.38 15.50 -12.17
C ARG A 468 -11.53 14.70 -12.80
N ALA A 469 -11.28 14.07 -13.95
CA ALA A 469 -12.24 13.16 -14.56
C ALA A 469 -12.57 11.96 -13.65
N LEU A 470 -11.57 11.37 -12.99
CA LEU A 470 -11.76 10.25 -12.06
C LEU A 470 -12.48 10.65 -10.77
N CYS A 471 -12.26 11.88 -10.28
CA CYS A 471 -12.96 12.44 -9.13
C CYS A 471 -14.45 12.70 -9.41
N LEU A 472 -14.79 13.10 -10.64
CA LEU A 472 -16.15 13.39 -11.06
C LEU A 472 -16.96 12.14 -11.43
N HIS A 473 -16.28 11.08 -11.86
CA HIS A 473 -16.92 9.82 -12.24
C HIS A 473 -17.67 9.20 -11.06
N ASN A 474 -18.73 8.47 -11.36
CA ASN A 474 -19.49 7.72 -10.36
C ASN A 474 -19.70 6.29 -10.84
N PRO A 475 -19.12 5.28 -10.18
CA PRO A 475 -18.28 5.35 -8.96
C PRO A 475 -16.94 6.09 -9.13
N VAL A 476 -16.44 6.74 -8.07
CA VAL A 476 -15.16 7.50 -8.07
C VAL A 476 -14.00 6.57 -8.47
N ASN A 477 -13.01 7.09 -9.20
CA ASN A 477 -11.82 6.37 -9.67
C ASN A 477 -12.07 5.19 -10.63
N ARG A 478 -13.24 5.14 -11.31
CA ARG A 478 -13.62 3.98 -12.17
C ARG A 478 -13.78 4.32 -13.66
N HIS A 479 -13.28 5.46 -14.12
CA HIS A 479 -13.38 5.82 -15.55
C HIS A 479 -12.20 5.23 -16.35
N ALA A 480 -12.43 4.14 -17.08
CA ALA A 480 -11.41 3.36 -17.78
C ALA A 480 -10.45 4.22 -18.64
N LYS A 481 -10.98 5.08 -19.53
CA LYS A 481 -10.13 5.91 -20.41
C LYS A 481 -9.24 6.87 -19.62
N SER A 482 -9.75 7.45 -18.53
CA SER A 482 -8.94 8.33 -17.67
C SER A 482 -7.88 7.56 -16.89
N LEU A 483 -8.18 6.34 -16.42
CA LEU A 483 -7.18 5.46 -15.79
C LEU A 483 -6.04 5.16 -16.76
N TRP A 484 -6.38 4.74 -17.99
CA TRP A 484 -5.38 4.45 -19.02
C TRP A 484 -4.52 5.66 -19.38
N ARG A 485 -5.14 6.84 -19.53
CA ARG A 485 -4.43 8.10 -19.81
C ARG A 485 -3.49 8.48 -18.67
N ARG A 486 -3.93 8.34 -17.41
CA ARG A 486 -3.11 8.66 -16.24
C ARG A 486 -1.99 7.65 -16.03
N ALA A 487 -2.21 6.36 -16.30
CA ALA A 487 -1.18 5.32 -16.28
C ALA A 487 -0.03 5.64 -17.25
N GLN A 488 -0.36 6.06 -18.48
CA GLN A 488 0.64 6.49 -19.47
C GLN A 488 1.39 7.74 -19.02
N ALA A 489 0.67 8.74 -18.48
CA ALA A 489 1.31 9.95 -17.97
C ALA A 489 2.29 9.66 -16.82
N TYR A 490 1.93 8.72 -15.93
CA TYR A 490 2.82 8.25 -14.87
C TYR A 490 4.05 7.50 -15.40
N ASP A 491 3.89 6.68 -16.45
CA ASP A 491 5.02 6.00 -17.11
C ASP A 491 6.02 7.02 -17.69
N MET A 492 5.53 8.08 -18.35
CA MET A 492 6.36 9.14 -18.95
C MET A 492 7.25 9.86 -17.94
N ILE A 493 6.84 9.93 -16.66
CA ILE A 493 7.59 10.58 -15.59
C ILE A 493 8.27 9.59 -14.63
N GLY A 494 8.27 8.29 -14.96
CA GLY A 494 8.95 7.26 -14.19
C GLY A 494 8.27 6.84 -12.88
N LEU A 495 7.00 7.19 -12.68
CA LEU A 495 6.20 6.79 -11.52
C LEU A 495 5.60 5.40 -11.73
N ALA A 496 6.47 4.39 -11.64
CA ALA A 496 6.12 3.01 -12.00
C ALA A 496 5.00 2.40 -11.15
N LYS A 497 4.95 2.72 -9.85
CA LYS A 497 3.93 2.19 -8.94
C LYS A 497 2.55 2.74 -9.27
N GLU A 498 2.45 4.04 -9.41
CA GLU A 498 1.21 4.75 -9.74
C GLU A 498 0.72 4.33 -11.14
N SER A 499 1.62 4.19 -12.10
CA SER A 499 1.32 3.68 -13.44
C SER A 499 0.77 2.25 -13.39
N LEU A 500 1.40 1.36 -12.63
CA LEU A 500 0.96 -0.03 -12.46
C LEU A 500 -0.44 -0.13 -11.85
N LEU A 501 -0.71 0.65 -10.80
CA LEU A 501 -2.01 0.65 -10.12
C LEU A 501 -3.14 1.11 -11.04
N ASP A 502 -2.93 2.21 -11.78
CA ASP A 502 -3.90 2.69 -12.76
C ASP A 502 -4.11 1.68 -13.90
N ALA A 503 -3.05 1.02 -14.37
CA ALA A 503 -3.14 0.00 -15.42
C ALA A 503 -3.90 -1.26 -14.97
N ILE A 504 -3.65 -1.74 -13.76
CA ILE A 504 -4.40 -2.88 -13.18
C ILE A 504 -5.88 -2.51 -13.03
N LEU A 505 -6.18 -1.32 -12.52
CA LEU A 505 -7.57 -0.88 -12.37
C LEU A 505 -8.25 -0.69 -13.72
N PHE A 506 -7.54 -0.19 -14.74
CA PHE A 506 -8.03 -0.11 -16.11
C PHE A 506 -8.43 -1.50 -16.66
N ILE A 507 -7.60 -2.52 -16.47
CA ILE A 507 -7.88 -3.90 -16.90
C ILE A 507 -9.13 -4.45 -16.19
N ASN A 508 -9.26 -4.17 -14.89
CA ASN A 508 -10.44 -4.56 -14.11
C ASN A 508 -11.71 -3.88 -14.65
N GLU A 509 -11.66 -2.60 -15.03
CA GLU A 509 -12.80 -1.91 -15.64
C GLU A 509 -13.14 -2.46 -17.04
N CYS A 510 -12.14 -2.76 -17.87
CA CYS A 510 -12.38 -3.36 -19.19
C CYS A 510 -13.07 -4.73 -19.07
N SER A 511 -12.70 -5.51 -18.06
CA SER A 511 -13.28 -6.84 -17.81
C SER A 511 -14.74 -6.78 -17.34
N ASN A 512 -15.16 -5.67 -16.74
CA ASN A 512 -16.51 -5.48 -16.21
C ASN A 512 -17.42 -4.63 -17.13
N SER A 513 -16.87 -4.05 -18.19
CA SER A 513 -17.61 -3.13 -19.07
C SER A 513 -18.52 -3.84 -20.07
N MET A 514 -19.69 -3.26 -20.32
CA MET A 514 -20.60 -3.67 -21.41
C MET A 514 -20.39 -2.86 -22.70
N ASP A 515 -19.53 -1.84 -22.69
CA ASP A 515 -19.25 -0.98 -23.85
C ASP A 515 -18.53 -1.78 -24.95
N PRO A 516 -19.09 -1.95 -26.15
CA PRO A 516 -18.47 -2.74 -27.22
C PRO A 516 -17.07 -2.24 -27.67
N ASP A 517 -16.73 -0.97 -27.44
CA ASP A 517 -15.39 -0.42 -27.73
C ASP A 517 -14.35 -0.77 -26.65
N LEU A 518 -14.79 -1.06 -25.42
CA LEU A 518 -13.93 -1.46 -24.28
C LEU A 518 -14.04 -2.96 -23.95
N ASN A 519 -15.15 -3.59 -24.33
CA ASN A 519 -15.48 -4.98 -24.09
C ASN A 519 -14.69 -5.80 -25.11
N CYS A 520 -13.45 -6.10 -24.72
CA CYS A 520 -12.51 -6.89 -25.50
C CYS A 520 -13.22 -8.18 -25.92
N ARG A 521 -13.43 -8.36 -27.23
CA ARG A 521 -14.10 -9.53 -27.80
C ARG A 521 -13.45 -10.79 -27.21
N GLN A 522 -14.15 -11.42 -26.26
CA GLN A 522 -13.73 -12.55 -25.42
C GLN A 522 -12.63 -12.26 -24.39
N ASN A 523 -12.94 -11.73 -23.20
CA ASN A 523 -12.17 -11.88 -21.94
C ASN A 523 -10.63 -11.76 -22.02
N LYS A 524 -10.08 -11.03 -22.99
CA LYS A 524 -8.64 -10.90 -23.22
C LYS A 524 -8.22 -9.48 -22.90
N VAL A 525 -7.24 -9.36 -22.01
CA VAL A 525 -6.56 -8.10 -21.69
C VAL A 525 -5.97 -7.54 -22.99
N PRO A 526 -6.12 -6.24 -23.30
CA PRO A 526 -5.46 -5.65 -24.46
C PRO A 526 -3.94 -5.81 -24.39
N ASP A 527 -3.30 -6.19 -25.51
CA ASP A 527 -1.86 -6.45 -25.57
C ASP A 527 -1.02 -5.26 -25.10
N TYR A 528 -1.45 -4.03 -25.43
CA TYR A 528 -0.81 -2.80 -24.96
C TYR A 528 -0.86 -2.64 -23.44
N ALA A 529 -1.96 -3.04 -22.80
CA ALA A 529 -2.15 -2.94 -21.37
C ALA A 529 -1.31 -3.99 -20.65
N GLU A 530 -1.25 -5.21 -21.20
CA GLU A 530 -0.37 -6.26 -20.71
C GLU A 530 1.12 -5.85 -20.81
N ARG A 531 1.54 -5.26 -21.94
CA ARG A 531 2.90 -4.73 -22.12
C ARG A 531 3.24 -3.69 -21.05
N LEU A 532 2.35 -2.72 -20.81
CA LEU A 532 2.55 -1.69 -19.79
C LEU A 532 2.64 -2.31 -18.39
N VAL A 533 1.72 -3.20 -18.02
CA VAL A 533 1.75 -3.87 -16.72
C VAL A 533 3.06 -4.64 -16.53
N LYS A 534 3.50 -5.42 -17.52
CA LYS A 534 4.78 -6.14 -17.43
C LYS A 534 5.97 -5.21 -17.25
N LYS A 535 6.01 -4.08 -17.98
CA LYS A 535 7.03 -3.04 -17.83
C LYS A 535 7.03 -2.48 -16.41
N GLN A 536 5.87 -2.07 -15.91
CA GLN A 536 5.77 -1.45 -14.59
C GLN A 536 5.99 -2.44 -13.45
N MET A 537 5.57 -3.70 -13.58
CA MET A 537 5.88 -4.73 -12.59
C MET A 537 7.38 -4.94 -12.41
N LYS A 538 8.16 -4.93 -13.50
CA LYS A 538 9.64 -4.99 -13.42
C LYS A 538 10.21 -3.73 -12.77
N ALA A 539 9.71 -2.55 -13.13
CA ALA A 539 10.19 -1.28 -12.61
C ALA A 539 9.83 -1.05 -11.13
N ALA A 540 8.67 -1.54 -10.69
CA ALA A 540 8.17 -1.47 -9.32
C ALA A 540 8.50 -2.73 -8.49
N TRP A 541 9.32 -3.65 -9.04
CA TRP A 541 9.66 -4.90 -8.38
C TRP A 541 10.29 -4.66 -7.01
N LEU A 542 9.82 -5.39 -5.99
CA LEU A 542 10.15 -5.14 -4.60
C LEU A 542 11.66 -5.23 -4.32
N PHE A 543 12.34 -6.19 -4.97
CA PHE A 543 13.78 -6.37 -4.81
C PHE A 543 14.64 -5.55 -5.77
N ARG A 544 14.06 -4.65 -6.58
CA ARG A 544 14.81 -3.92 -7.62
C ARG A 544 16.03 -3.17 -7.08
N GLU A 545 15.88 -2.39 -5.99
CA GLU A 545 17.00 -1.67 -5.38
C GLU A 545 18.10 -2.63 -4.90
N ALA A 546 17.74 -3.74 -4.28
CA ALA A 546 18.68 -4.76 -3.80
C ALA A 546 19.38 -5.47 -4.98
N ALA A 547 18.64 -5.81 -6.03
CA ALA A 547 19.16 -6.48 -7.21
C ALA A 547 20.18 -5.59 -7.95
N VAL A 548 19.90 -4.30 -8.12
CA VAL A 548 20.86 -3.34 -8.69
C VAL A 548 22.13 -3.26 -7.84
N LYS A 549 21.99 -3.14 -6.52
CA LYS A 549 23.12 -3.02 -5.59
C LYS A 549 24.04 -4.25 -5.60
N HIS A 550 23.46 -5.43 -5.75
CA HIS A 550 24.17 -6.72 -5.68
C HIS A 550 24.47 -7.33 -7.07
N GLY A 551 24.35 -6.54 -8.15
CA GLY A 551 24.72 -6.94 -9.51
C GLY A 551 23.80 -8.00 -10.14
N GLY A 552 22.56 -8.12 -9.67
CA GLY A 552 21.54 -9.04 -10.20
C GLY A 552 20.74 -8.51 -11.38
N ILE A 553 20.95 -7.25 -11.78
CA ILE A 553 20.35 -6.63 -12.96
C ILE A 553 21.47 -5.92 -13.71
N ASP A 554 21.74 -6.32 -14.95
CA ASP A 554 22.52 -5.49 -15.88
C ASP A 554 21.68 -4.26 -16.22
N CYS A 555 22.15 -3.08 -15.81
CA CYS A 555 21.47 -1.83 -16.12
C CYS A 555 21.64 -1.51 -17.61
N GLU A 556 20.72 -1.96 -18.46
CA GLU A 556 20.53 -1.31 -19.76
C GLU A 556 19.89 0.07 -19.52
N GLU A 557 20.75 1.07 -19.73
CA GLU A 557 20.54 2.48 -20.07
C GLU A 557 19.41 3.28 -19.41
N GLY A 558 19.83 4.22 -18.57
CA GLY A 558 19.09 5.43 -18.24
C GLY A 558 20.03 6.57 -17.86
N GLY A 559 20.54 7.32 -18.85
CA GLY A 559 21.16 8.64 -18.61
C GLY A 559 22.32 9.05 -19.54
N GLY A 560 21.98 9.62 -20.70
CA GLY A 560 22.66 10.72 -21.42
C GLY A 560 24.20 10.77 -21.57
N GLY A 561 24.68 10.67 -22.82
CA GLY A 561 25.95 11.29 -23.23
C GLY A 561 26.70 10.64 -24.41
N GLY A 562 26.32 11.01 -25.64
CA GLY A 562 27.16 11.13 -26.85
C GLY A 562 28.23 10.08 -27.22
N GLY A 563 28.05 9.45 -28.38
CA GLY A 563 29.15 8.84 -29.14
C GLY A 563 28.67 7.72 -30.07
N GLY A 564 28.73 7.94 -31.38
CA GLY A 564 28.12 7.07 -32.38
C GLY A 564 28.77 5.68 -32.54
N GLY A 565 27.97 4.78 -33.10
CA GLY A 565 28.40 3.44 -33.54
C GLY A 565 27.16 2.57 -33.70
N GLY A 566 26.61 2.52 -34.92
CA GLY A 566 25.38 1.81 -35.21
C GLY A 566 25.52 0.29 -35.08
N ASP A 567 24.40 -0.35 -34.72
CA ASP A 567 23.83 -1.46 -35.48
C ASP A 567 22.41 -1.79 -34.96
N GLY A 568 21.40 -1.51 -35.81
CA GLY A 568 20.21 -2.35 -35.99
C GLY A 568 19.17 -2.52 -34.89
N TYR A 569 18.58 -1.45 -34.34
CA TYR A 569 17.26 -1.53 -33.69
C TYR A 569 16.16 -1.13 -34.68
N GLY A 570 15.24 -2.06 -34.94
CA GLY A 570 14.03 -1.81 -35.71
C GLY A 570 13.14 -0.79 -35.00
N SER A 571 12.95 0.34 -35.66
CA SER A 571 11.96 1.38 -35.35
C SER A 571 10.55 0.78 -35.29
N ASP A 572 9.95 0.78 -34.11
CA ASP A 572 8.48 0.70 -33.95
C ASP A 572 8.02 1.61 -32.79
N ASP A 573 8.53 2.85 -32.80
CA ASP A 573 8.11 3.93 -31.90
C ASP A 573 6.95 4.72 -32.55
N SER A 574 5.74 4.15 -32.64
CA SER A 574 4.51 4.94 -32.85
C SER A 574 3.21 4.15 -32.71
N GLU A 575 2.82 3.71 -31.51
CA GLU A 575 1.43 3.28 -31.27
C GLU A 575 0.89 3.85 -29.96
N TRP A 576 0.61 5.16 -29.97
CA TRP A 576 -0.38 5.74 -29.05
C TRP A 576 -1.76 5.31 -29.51
N GLU A 577 -2.20 4.10 -29.17
CA GLU A 577 -3.55 3.64 -29.50
C GLU A 577 -4.57 4.48 -28.71
N THR A 578 -5.29 5.34 -29.45
CA THR A 578 -6.30 6.24 -28.90
C THR A 578 -7.62 5.49 -28.74
N ALA A 579 -8.07 5.28 -27.50
CA ALA A 579 -9.48 4.97 -27.24
C ALA A 579 -10.34 6.22 -27.51
N SER A 580 -10.64 6.50 -28.79
CA SER A 580 -11.51 7.59 -29.19
C SER A 580 -12.94 7.36 -28.69
N GLU A 581 -13.67 8.43 -28.36
CA GLU A 581 -15.11 8.36 -28.11
C GLU A 581 -15.86 8.63 -29.41
N SER A 582 -16.59 7.64 -29.91
CA SER A 582 -17.70 7.86 -30.84
C SER A 582 -18.99 7.41 -30.19
N ASP A 583 -19.55 8.24 -29.30
CA ASP A 583 -20.86 8.00 -28.73
C ASP A 583 -21.92 8.70 -29.61
N VAL A 584 -22.55 7.92 -30.50
CA VAL A 584 -23.76 8.35 -31.20
C VAL A 584 -24.90 8.21 -30.20
N GLY A 585 -25.29 9.34 -29.60
CA GLY A 585 -26.29 9.36 -28.52
C GLY A 585 -27.61 8.68 -28.90
N ASP A 586 -28.10 7.81 -28.02
CA ASP A 586 -29.49 7.37 -28.00
C ASP A 586 -30.37 8.54 -27.49
N GLY A 587 -30.70 9.42 -28.43
CA GLY A 587 -31.62 10.52 -28.23
C GLY A 587 -33.07 10.02 -28.18
N GLY A 588 -33.62 9.95 -26.97
CA GLY A 588 -35.03 10.24 -26.72
C GLY A 588 -36.07 9.22 -27.22
N ARG A 589 -36.31 8.16 -26.43
CA ARG A 589 -37.66 7.57 -26.37
C ARG A 589 -38.52 8.33 -25.39
N LYS A 590 -39.26 9.32 -25.91
CA LYS A 590 -40.48 9.82 -25.27
C LYS A 590 -41.47 8.67 -25.16
N GLU A 591 -41.91 8.38 -23.95
CA GLU A 591 -43.18 7.68 -23.72
C GLU A 591 -44.30 8.55 -24.29
N ILE A 592 -44.80 8.16 -25.47
CA ILE A 592 -46.11 8.57 -25.96
C ILE A 592 -47.07 7.51 -25.42
N GLY A 593 -48.03 7.95 -24.63
CA GLY A 593 -49.07 7.10 -24.07
C GLY A 593 -49.90 6.41 -25.15
N SER A 594 -50.38 5.22 -24.80
CA SER A 594 -51.54 4.59 -25.42
C SER A 594 -52.62 4.51 -24.35
N ASN A 595 -53.77 5.13 -24.67
CA ASN A 595 -55.05 4.99 -24.00
C ASN A 595 -55.36 3.53 -23.65
N GLU A 596 -55.84 3.31 -22.43
CA GLU A 596 -57.17 2.78 -22.14
C GLU A 596 -57.63 3.25 -20.74
#